data_AF-A0AAU9UAN9-F1
#
_entry.id   AF-A0AAU9UAN9-F1
#
_cell.length_a   1.000
_cell.length_b   1.000
_cell.length_c   1.000
_cell.angle_alpha   90.00
_cell.angle_beta   90.00
_cell.angle_gamma   90.00
#
_symmetry.space_group_name_H-M   'P 1'
#
loop_
_entity.id
_entity.type
_entity.pdbx_description
1 polymer ?
#
loop_
_entity_poly.entity_id
_entity_poly.type
_entity_poly.pdbx_seq_one_letter_code
_entity_poly.pdbx_strand_id
1 'polypeptide(L)'
;MYRHVYASNCKNKKCKDNSADELGLDIFGDNLRIFFRHSVAAHRILGKIEVDGLVTQVLTGHSGFSEYLHRFKCKESPLCICDPGCLESVLHVLLDCPTLSYERLRLECRLGKKLCQGKIPEFLENSDSRELFL
;
A
#
# COMPACT_ATOMS: atom_id res chain seq x y z
N MET A 1 23.39 -18.50 -11.42
CA MET A 1 22.64 -17.65 -12.37
C MET A 1 21.18 -18.11 -12.35
N TYR A 2 20.45 -17.84 -11.26
CA TYR A 2 19.08 -18.35 -11.08
C TYR A 2 18.08 -17.36 -11.70
N ARG A 3 17.59 -17.71 -12.88
CA ARG A 3 16.54 -16.98 -13.60
C ARG A 3 15.23 -17.73 -13.36
N HIS A 4 14.61 -17.52 -12.19
CA HIS A 4 13.26 -18.01 -11.95
C HIS A 4 12.23 -17.02 -12.47
N VAL A 5 11.47 -17.55 -13.43
CA VAL A 5 10.22 -17.09 -14.02
C VAL A 5 9.29 -16.44 -12.99
N TYR A 6 8.92 -15.17 -13.20
CA TYR A 6 7.73 -14.58 -12.56
C TYR A 6 6.96 -13.75 -13.59
N ALA A 7 6.29 -14.45 -14.50
CA ALA A 7 5.14 -13.88 -15.18
C ALA A 7 3.94 -14.04 -14.23
N SER A 8 3.71 -13.03 -13.39
CA SER A 8 2.55 -12.99 -12.50
C SER A 8 1.77 -11.73 -12.82
N ASN A 9 0.76 -11.89 -13.69
CA ASN A 9 -0.24 -10.88 -14.06
C ASN A 9 -0.59 -9.95 -12.86
N CYS A 10 -0.13 -8.70 -12.89
CA CYS A 10 -0.63 -7.58 -12.06
C CYS A 10 -2.10 -7.31 -12.40
N LYS A 11 -3.01 -8.20 -12.00
CA LYS A 11 -4.44 -7.92 -12.00
C LYS A 11 -4.86 -7.77 -10.56
N ASN A 12 -5.04 -6.51 -10.18
CA ASN A 12 -5.61 -6.06 -8.93
C ASN A 12 -6.87 -6.89 -8.66
N LYS A 13 -6.78 -7.90 -7.77
CA LYS A 13 -7.92 -8.71 -7.36
C LYS A 13 -8.75 -7.84 -6.44
N LYS A 14 -9.60 -7.00 -7.04
CA LYS A 14 -10.58 -6.18 -6.33
C LYS A 14 -11.37 -7.08 -5.37
N CYS A 15 -11.26 -6.79 -4.08
CA CYS A 15 -12.34 -7.12 -3.14
C CYS A 15 -13.61 -6.45 -3.70
N LYS A 16 -14.81 -7.04 -3.53
CA LYS A 16 -16.04 -6.40 -4.04
C LYS A 16 -16.18 -5.03 -3.39
N ASP A 17 -15.87 -3.98 -4.15
CA ASP A 17 -15.89 -2.60 -3.68
C ASP A 17 -17.32 -2.08 -3.76
N ASN A 18 -17.82 -1.55 -2.64
CA ASN A 18 -18.92 -0.58 -2.68
C ASN A 18 -18.33 0.72 -3.23
N SER A 19 -18.93 1.20 -4.32
CA SER A 19 -18.54 2.36 -5.12
C SER A 19 -18.07 3.56 -4.29
N ALA A 20 -16.87 4.05 -4.61
CA ALA A 20 -16.52 5.44 -4.41
C ALA A 20 -16.26 6.03 -5.80
N ASP A 21 -17.10 7.00 -6.14
CA ASP A 21 -17.27 7.58 -7.46
C ASP A 21 -16.03 8.27 -8.01
N GLU A 22 -15.94 8.25 -9.35
CA GLU A 22 -15.00 8.99 -10.18
C GLU A 22 -15.16 10.50 -9.99
N LEU A 23 -14.20 11.17 -9.32
CA LEU A 23 -13.94 12.59 -9.52
C LEU A 23 -12.43 12.86 -9.33
N GLY A 24 -11.80 13.31 -10.41
CA GLY A 24 -10.38 13.67 -10.44
C GLY A 24 -10.04 14.80 -9.47
N LEU A 25 -9.02 14.57 -8.65
CA LEU A 25 -8.27 15.59 -7.91
C LEU A 25 -6.83 15.08 -7.75
N ASP A 26 -6.05 15.23 -8.81
CA ASP A 26 -4.60 14.95 -8.87
C ASP A 26 -3.76 16.11 -8.27
N ILE A 27 -4.11 16.57 -7.07
CA ILE A 27 -3.27 17.51 -6.32
C ILE A 27 -3.23 17.03 -4.86
N PHE A 28 -2.10 16.44 -4.48
CA PHE A 28 -1.86 15.57 -3.32
C PHE A 28 -2.44 14.16 -3.52
N GLY A 29 -1.57 13.21 -3.87
CA GLY A 29 -1.91 11.79 -3.88
C GLY A 29 -2.24 11.34 -2.46
N ASP A 30 -3.51 11.46 -2.08
CA ASP A 30 -3.99 11.31 -0.71
C ASP A 30 -4.01 9.82 -0.31
N ASN A 31 -2.81 9.25 -0.13
CA ASN A 31 -2.61 7.88 0.33
C ASN A 31 -3.29 7.63 1.67
N LEU A 32 -3.57 8.68 2.45
CA LEU A 32 -4.35 8.58 3.68
C LEU A 32 -5.70 7.91 3.47
N ARG A 33 -6.35 8.06 2.30
CA ARG A 33 -7.64 7.42 1.99
C ARG A 33 -7.52 5.90 1.81
N ILE A 34 -6.33 5.38 1.52
CA ILE A 34 -6.07 3.92 1.50
C ILE A 34 -6.06 3.38 2.93
N PHE A 35 -5.44 4.14 3.84
CA PHE A 35 -5.18 3.70 5.21
C PHE A 35 -6.34 3.99 6.16
N PHE A 36 -7.05 5.11 5.97
CA PHE A 36 -8.06 5.58 6.92
C PHE A 36 -9.41 5.77 6.24
N ARG A 37 -10.46 5.29 6.91
CA ARG A 37 -11.85 5.45 6.42
C ARG A 37 -12.25 6.91 6.25
N HIS A 38 -11.79 7.78 7.15
CA HIS A 38 -12.03 9.22 7.13
C HIS A 38 -11.03 9.95 8.05
N SER A 39 -10.91 11.27 7.91
CA SER A 39 -9.95 12.12 8.64
C SER A 39 -10.04 12.01 10.16
N VAL A 40 -11.26 11.91 10.72
CA VAL A 40 -11.46 11.76 12.18
C VAL A 40 -10.86 10.44 12.70
N ALA A 41 -10.95 9.35 11.94
CA ALA A 41 -10.34 8.07 12.31
C ALA A 41 -8.82 8.15 12.23
N ALA A 42 -8.28 8.82 11.19
CA ALA A 42 -6.85 9.06 11.04
C ALA A 42 -6.28 9.79 12.26
N HIS A 43 -6.85 10.93 12.65
CA HIS A 43 -6.39 11.70 13.81
C HIS A 43 -6.36 10.87 15.10
N ARG A 44 -7.42 10.07 15.33
CA ARG A 44 -7.52 9.19 16.51
C ARG A 44 -6.48 8.07 16.51
N ILE A 45 -6.16 7.50 15.36
CA ILE A 45 -5.21 6.38 15.24
C ILE A 45 -3.77 6.90 15.31
N LEU A 46 -3.46 7.99 14.61
CA LEU A 46 -2.14 8.63 14.62
C LEU A 46 -1.72 9.05 16.02
N GLY A 47 -2.65 9.51 16.86
CA GLY A 47 -2.36 9.80 18.27
C GLY A 47 -2.11 8.57 19.17
N LYS A 48 -2.25 7.35 18.63
CA LYS A 48 -2.08 6.08 19.37
C LYS A 48 -0.91 5.23 18.88
N ILE A 49 -0.18 5.69 17.87
CA ILE A 49 0.97 4.97 17.33
C ILE A 49 2.21 5.86 17.44
N GLU A 50 3.37 5.23 17.62
CA GLU A 50 4.63 5.91 17.41
C GLU A 50 4.84 6.04 15.90
N VAL A 51 4.77 7.27 15.39
CA VAL A 51 4.94 7.52 13.96
C VAL A 51 6.41 7.84 13.70
N ASP A 52 7.10 6.93 13.01
CA ASP A 52 8.43 7.21 12.49
C ASP A 52 8.39 7.86 11.10
N GLY A 53 9.57 8.23 10.59
CA GLY A 53 9.68 8.87 9.28
C GLY A 53 9.20 7.98 8.13
N LEU A 54 9.39 6.66 8.22
CA LEU A 54 8.99 5.72 7.18
C LEU A 54 7.47 5.57 7.13
N VAL A 55 6.84 5.36 8.28
CA VAL A 55 5.38 5.29 8.42
C VAL A 55 4.75 6.59 7.92
N THR A 56 5.31 7.75 8.31
CA THR A 56 4.84 9.05 7.83
C THR A 56 4.88 9.13 6.30
N GLN A 57 6.01 8.76 5.69
CA GLN A 57 6.18 8.81 4.25
C GLN A 57 5.21 7.87 3.52
N VAL A 58 5.00 6.65 4.02
CA VAL A 58 4.06 5.71 3.42
C VAL A 58 2.62 6.22 3.54
N LEU A 59 2.19 6.65 4.73
CA LEU A 59 0.82 7.13 4.96
C LEU A 59 0.47 8.36 4.14
N THR A 60 1.43 9.28 3.97
CA THR A 60 1.24 10.53 3.23
C THR A 60 1.52 10.38 1.74
N GLY A 61 2.02 9.23 1.29
CA GLY A 61 2.34 9.00 -0.11
C GLY A 61 3.64 9.64 -0.59
N HIS A 62 4.53 10.02 0.33
CA HIS A 62 5.85 10.60 0.05
C HIS A 62 6.98 9.57 0.22
N SER A 63 6.68 8.29 0.00
CA SER A 63 7.64 7.20 0.11
C SER A 63 8.59 7.12 -1.09
N GLY A 64 9.70 6.41 -0.92
CA GLY A 64 10.70 6.19 -1.96
C GLY A 64 10.27 5.24 -3.10
N PHE A 65 8.98 5.07 -3.34
CA PHE A 65 8.47 4.21 -4.41
C PHE A 65 8.66 4.87 -5.78
N SER A 66 8.93 4.05 -6.79
CA SER A 66 9.31 4.53 -8.13
C SER A 66 8.24 5.43 -8.74
N GLU A 67 6.97 5.11 -8.57
CA GLU A 67 5.86 5.93 -9.06
C GLU A 67 5.94 7.37 -8.51
N TYR A 68 6.12 7.50 -7.19
CA TYR A 68 6.24 8.81 -6.54
C TYR A 68 7.52 9.53 -6.98
N LEU A 69 8.68 8.87 -6.94
CA LEU A 69 9.97 9.49 -7.30
C LEU A 69 10.01 9.94 -8.77
N HIS A 70 9.37 9.20 -9.67
CA HIS A 70 9.28 9.56 -11.08
C HIS A 70 8.48 10.84 -11.30
N ARG A 71 7.39 11.04 -10.55
CA ARG A 71 6.59 12.29 -10.59
C ARG A 71 7.41 13.53 -10.27
N PHE A 72 8.39 13.41 -9.38
CA PHE A 72 9.33 14.49 -9.01
C PHE A 72 10.62 14.50 -9.83
N LYS A 73 10.72 13.67 -10.88
CA LYS A 73 11.92 13.55 -11.73
C LYS A 73 13.17 13.12 -10.95
N CYS A 74 12.99 12.45 -9.82
CA CYS A 74 14.08 11.85 -9.05
C CYS A 74 14.41 10.42 -9.51
N LYS A 75 13.57 9.82 -10.37
CA LYS A 75 13.78 8.51 -10.97
C LYS A 75 13.32 8.50 -12.42
N GLU A 76 14.08 7.86 -13.29
CA GLU A 76 13.79 7.80 -14.74
C GLU A 76 12.52 7.01 -15.08
N SER A 77 12.14 6.05 -14.24
CA SER A 77 11.01 5.16 -14.50
C SER A 77 10.14 4.99 -13.25
N PRO A 78 8.80 4.96 -13.41
CA PRO A 78 7.86 4.71 -12.31
C PRO A 78 7.65 3.21 -12.04
N LEU A 79 8.31 2.33 -12.79
CA LEU A 79 8.04 0.91 -12.83
C LEU A 79 8.72 0.15 -11.68
N CYS A 80 8.07 -0.91 -11.21
CA CYS A 80 8.63 -1.81 -10.22
C CYS A 80 9.66 -2.75 -10.86
N ILE A 81 10.68 -3.11 -10.08
CA ILE A 81 11.71 -4.07 -10.51
C ILE A 81 11.15 -5.48 -10.75
N CYS A 82 9.96 -5.78 -10.21
CA CYS A 82 9.37 -7.11 -10.34
C CYS A 82 8.81 -7.38 -11.74
N ASP A 83 8.32 -6.33 -12.40
CA ASP A 83 7.67 -6.41 -13.71
C ASP A 83 7.76 -5.03 -14.40
N PRO A 84 8.41 -4.91 -15.56
CA PRO A 84 8.45 -3.68 -16.37
C PRO A 84 7.07 -3.18 -16.81
N GLY A 85 5.99 -3.94 -16.62
CA GLY A 85 4.62 -3.51 -16.90
C GLY A 85 3.86 -2.91 -15.71
N CYS A 86 4.40 -2.94 -14.48
CA CYS A 86 3.69 -2.50 -13.29
C CYS A 86 4.33 -1.27 -12.64
N LEU A 87 3.52 -0.29 -12.25
CA LEU A 87 3.96 0.84 -11.44
C LEU A 87 4.34 0.36 -10.03
N GLU A 88 5.43 0.90 -9.48
CA GLU A 88 5.76 0.67 -8.07
C GLU A 88 4.99 1.67 -7.20
N SER A 89 3.76 1.32 -6.86
CA SER A 89 2.91 2.08 -5.93
C SER A 89 2.88 1.44 -4.55
N VAL A 90 2.38 2.18 -3.55
CA VAL A 90 2.14 1.64 -2.18
C VAL A 90 1.27 0.39 -2.24
N LEU A 91 0.16 0.44 -2.99
CA LEU A 91 -0.77 -0.68 -3.13
C LEU A 91 -0.13 -1.86 -3.84
N HIS A 92 0.65 -1.62 -4.90
CA HIS A 92 1.36 -2.69 -5.57
C HIS A 92 2.30 -3.40 -4.59
N VAL A 93 3.16 -2.66 -3.90
CA VAL A 93 4.13 -3.21 -2.95
C VAL A 93 3.43 -4.02 -1.85
N LEU A 94 2.39 -3.46 -1.23
CA LEU A 94 1.63 -4.10 -0.15
C LEU A 94 0.76 -5.28 -0.60
N LEU A 95 0.11 -5.20 -1.78
CA LEU A 95 -0.99 -6.10 -2.17
C LEU A 95 -0.73 -6.99 -3.40
N ASP A 96 0.15 -6.60 -4.32
CA ASP A 96 0.48 -7.42 -5.51
C ASP A 96 1.95 -7.85 -5.70
N CYS A 97 2.93 -7.11 -5.18
CA CYS A 97 4.34 -7.24 -5.59
C CYS A 97 4.95 -8.59 -5.18
N PRO A 98 5.45 -9.40 -6.13
CA PRO A 98 5.97 -10.73 -5.82
C PRO A 98 7.26 -10.70 -4.99
N THR A 99 8.00 -9.58 -5.01
CA THR A 99 9.22 -9.42 -4.20
C THR A 99 8.92 -9.45 -2.71
N LEU A 100 7.73 -9.02 -2.29
CA LEU A 100 7.25 -9.08 -0.91
C LEU A 100 6.14 -10.14 -0.72
N SER A 101 6.09 -11.17 -1.58
CA SER A 101 5.06 -12.22 -1.47
C SER A 101 5.17 -13.00 -0.15
N TYR A 102 6.39 -13.34 0.28
CA TYR A 102 6.64 -14.07 1.51
C TYR A 102 6.26 -13.27 2.77
N GLU A 103 6.73 -12.03 2.90
CA GLU A 103 6.42 -11.19 4.06
C GLU A 103 4.92 -10.88 4.17
N ARG A 104 4.26 -10.66 3.03
CA ARG A 104 2.81 -10.49 2.96
C ARG A 104 2.07 -11.74 3.43
N LEU A 105 2.45 -12.93 2.93
CA LEU A 105 1.84 -14.19 3.38
C LEU A 105 2.06 -14.39 4.89
N ARG A 106 3.26 -14.10 5.39
CA ARG A 106 3.59 -14.18 6.81
C ARG A 106 2.70 -13.24 7.64
N LEU A 107 2.49 -12.00 7.18
CA LEU A 107 1.61 -11.04 7.80
C LEU A 107 0.14 -11.51 7.76
N GLU A 108 -0.34 -11.99 6.61
CA GLU A 108 -1.69 -12.55 6.45
C GLU A 108 -1.94 -13.72 7.40
N CYS A 109 -0.95 -14.61 7.59
CA CYS A 109 -1.02 -15.71 8.55
C CYS A 109 -1.12 -15.20 10.00
N ARG A 110 -0.33 -14.18 10.37
CA ARG A 110 -0.40 -13.57 11.73
C ARG A 110 -1.72 -12.85 11.98
N LEU A 111 -2.25 -12.18 10.95
CA LEU A 111 -3.55 -11.50 11.01
C LEU A 111 -4.74 -12.46 10.94
N GLY A 112 -4.52 -13.70 10.47
CA GLY A 112 -5.59 -14.65 10.15
C GLY A 112 -6.51 -14.16 9.02
N LYS A 113 -6.07 -13.19 8.21
CA LYS A 113 -6.87 -12.48 7.21
C LYS A 113 -6.00 -12.14 6.00
N LYS A 114 -6.58 -12.26 4.81
CA LYS A 114 -5.93 -11.84 3.56
C LYS A 114 -5.87 -10.31 3.48
N LEU A 115 -4.76 -9.76 2.98
CA LEU A 115 -4.65 -8.35 2.68
C LEU A 115 -5.39 -8.03 1.37
N CYS A 116 -6.24 -7.00 1.43
CA CYS A 116 -6.75 -6.32 0.24
C CYS A 116 -7.04 -4.86 0.58
N GLN A 117 -7.11 -3.99 -0.43
CA GLN A 117 -7.20 -2.54 -0.26
C GLN A 117 -8.37 -2.13 0.66
N GLY A 118 -9.57 -2.67 0.41
CA GLY A 118 -10.76 -2.36 1.22
C GLY A 118 -10.68 -2.82 2.69
N LYS A 119 -9.68 -3.64 3.06
CA LYS A 119 -9.47 -4.14 4.42
C LYS A 119 -8.38 -3.40 5.18
N ILE A 120 -7.56 -2.57 4.51
CA ILE A 120 -6.49 -1.81 5.16
C ILE A 120 -7.00 -0.97 6.34
N PRO A 121 -8.12 -0.20 6.22
CA PRO A 121 -8.62 0.56 7.36
C PRO A 121 -9.05 -0.31 8.55
N GLU A 122 -9.54 -1.52 8.29
CA GLU A 122 -9.94 -2.46 9.35
C GLU A 122 -8.73 -2.88 10.21
N PHE A 123 -7.56 -3.08 9.59
CA PHE A 123 -6.35 -3.45 10.30
C PHE A 123 -5.81 -2.31 11.19
N LEU A 124 -5.99 -1.05 10.79
CA LEU A 124 -5.56 0.10 11.60
C LEU A 124 -6.54 0.48 12.72
N GLU A 125 -7.82 0.15 12.57
CA GLU A 125 -8.85 0.44 13.58
C GLU A 125 -8.71 -0.45 14.84
N ASN A 126 -8.35 -1.72 14.67
CA ASN A 126 -8.14 -2.66 15.77
C ASN A 126 -6.68 -2.62 16.28
N SER A 127 -6.47 -2.61 17.59
CA SER A 127 -5.14 -2.46 18.21
C SER A 127 -4.18 -3.59 17.83
N ASP A 128 -4.65 -4.82 17.93
CA ASP A 128 -3.83 -6.02 17.81
C ASP A 128 -3.42 -6.21 16.34
N SER A 129 -4.36 -6.00 15.41
CA SER A 129 -4.02 -6.00 13.99
C SER A 129 -3.15 -4.82 13.58
N ARG A 130 -3.30 -3.66 14.24
CA ARG A 130 -2.50 -2.47 13.92
C ARG A 130 -1.03 -2.67 14.28
N GLU A 131 -0.76 -3.25 15.45
CA GLU A 131 0.60 -3.60 15.88
C GLU A 131 1.26 -4.66 14.99
N LEU A 132 0.46 -5.54 14.38
CA LEU A 132 0.98 -6.51 13.42
C LEU A 132 1.25 -5.89 12.04
N PHE A 133 0.44 -4.89 11.64
CA PHE A 133 0.43 -4.30 10.31
C PHE A 133 1.43 -3.16 10.12
N LEU A 134 1.66 -2.33 11.16
CA LEU A 134 2.65 -1.25 11.18
C LEU A 134 3.98 -1.77 11.73
#